data_AF-A0A6P2CZ62-F1
#
_entry.id   AF-A0A6P2CZ62-F1
#
_cell.length_a   1.000
_cell.length_b   1.000
_cell.length_c   1.000
_cell.angle_alpha   90.00
_cell.angle_beta   90.00
_cell.angle_gamma   90.00
#
_symmetry.space_group_name_H-M   'P 1'
#
loop_
_entity.id
_entity.type
_entity.pdbx_description
1 polymer ?
#
loop_
_entity_poly.entity_id
_entity_poly.type
_entity_poly.pdbx_seq_one_letter_code
_entity_poly.pdbx_strand_id
1 'polypeptide(L)' 'METTVIHRHKTAIRRGDYSRPVKCLMRDGLLAEGTSFFDYGCGRGEDLELLTAGWFVCNGWAPAHHPDGVRQEADGR' A
#
# COMPACT_ATOMS: atom_id res chain seq x y z
N MET A 1 -10.57 34.50 3.24
CA MET A 1 -10.23 33.21 3.87
C MET A 1 -9.03 32.66 3.12
N GLU A 2 -7.89 32.57 3.77
CA GLU A 2 -6.64 32.15 3.14
C GLU A 2 -6.60 30.62 3.04
N THR A 3 -6.33 30.08 1.85
CA THR A 3 -6.37 28.64 1.59
C THR A 3 -4.98 28.06 1.84
N THR A 4 -4.78 27.43 3.00
CA THR A 4 -3.52 26.74 3.29
C THR A 4 -3.36 25.54 2.35
N VAL A 5 -2.33 25.58 1.50
CA VAL A 5 -2.00 24.47 0.59
C VAL A 5 -1.37 23.34 1.40
N ILE A 6 -2.10 22.22 1.55
CA ILE A 6 -1.60 21.01 2.23
C ILE A 6 -0.77 20.18 1.23
N HIS A 7 0.53 20.06 1.48
CA HIS A 7 1.44 19.23 0.68
C HIS A 7 1.29 17.73 1.01
N ARG A 8 0.23 17.12 0.48
CA ARG A 8 -0.15 15.70 0.66
C ARG A 8 0.96 14.70 0.29
N HIS A 9 1.88 15.07 -0.60
CA HIS A 9 2.97 14.20 -1.04
C HIS A 9 4.03 13.93 0.05
N LYS A 10 4.01 14.66 1.17
CA LYS A 10 5.01 14.52 2.26
C LYS A 10 4.62 13.53 3.35
N THR A 11 3.48 12.84 3.25
CA THR A 11 2.96 11.98 4.32
C THR A 11 3.50 10.55 4.31
N ALA A 12 4.21 10.13 3.26
CA ALA A 12 4.75 8.77 3.16
C ALA A 12 6.01 8.60 4.04
N ILE A 13 5.83 7.89 5.15
CA ILE A 13 6.85 7.58 6.16
C ILE A 13 7.45 6.20 5.86
N ARG A 14 8.78 6.08 5.85
CA ARG A 14 9.48 4.79 5.82
C ARG A 14 9.58 4.18 7.22
N ARG A 15 9.44 2.87 7.30
CA ARG A 15 9.50 2.05 8.52
C ARG A 15 10.03 0.69 8.08
N GLY A 16 11.15 0.22 8.63
CA GLY A 16 11.76 -1.06 8.22
C GLY A 16 10.98 -2.31 8.65
N ASP A 17 9.65 -2.26 8.63
CA ASP A 17 8.72 -3.30 9.05
C ASP A 17 7.33 -3.00 8.46
N TYR A 18 6.46 -4.01 8.42
CA TYR A 18 5.09 -3.88 7.93
C TYR A 18 4.32 -2.75 8.63
N SER A 19 3.51 -2.04 7.86
CA SER A 19 2.59 -1.06 8.40
C SER A 19 1.57 -1.71 9.33
N ARG A 20 0.99 -0.91 10.23
CA ARG A 20 -0.01 -1.41 11.18
C ARG A 20 -1.22 -2.06 10.47
N PRO A 21 -1.78 -1.49 9.38
CA PRO A 21 -2.84 -2.16 8.62
C PRO A 21 -2.44 -3.55 8.10
N VAL A 22 -1.27 -3.69 7.47
CA VAL A 22 -0.81 -4.98 6.93
C VAL A 22 -0.60 -6.01 8.04
N LYS A 23 -0.02 -5.59 9.18
CA LYS A 23 0.10 -6.45 10.37
C LYS A 23 -1.25 -6.96 10.87
N CYS A 24 -2.28 -6.09 10.88
CA CYS A 24 -3.63 -6.52 11.26
C CYS A 24 -4.19 -7.55 10.27
N LEU A 25 -4.04 -7.33 8.95
CA LEU A 25 -4.51 -8.27 7.94
C LEU A 25 -3.87 -9.65 8.08
N MET A 26 -2.56 -9.70 8.30
CA MET A 26 -1.83 -10.95 8.54
C MET A 26 -2.31 -11.64 9.82
N ARG A 27 -2.40 -10.89 10.94
CA ARG A 27 -2.84 -11.42 12.24
C ARG A 27 -4.25 -12.01 12.15
N ASP A 28 -5.13 -11.34 11.41
CA ASP A 28 -6.54 -11.72 11.31
C ASP A 28 -6.77 -12.75 10.18
N GLY A 29 -5.71 -13.23 9.51
CA GLY A 29 -5.77 -14.24 8.46
C GLY A 29 -6.40 -13.75 7.14
N LEU A 30 -6.57 -12.43 6.98
CA LEU A 30 -7.16 -11.81 5.79
C LEU A 30 -6.15 -11.66 4.66
N LEU A 31 -4.87 -11.72 4.98
CA LEU A 31 -3.77 -11.81 4.01
C LEU A 31 -3.13 -13.18 4.16
N ALA A 32 -3.61 -14.13 3.35
CA ALA A 32 -3.22 -15.53 3.40
C ALA A 32 -2.59 -15.98 2.08
N GLU A 33 -1.91 -17.12 2.11
CA GLU A 33 -1.36 -17.74 0.90
C GLU A 33 -2.45 -17.95 -0.16
N GLY A 34 -2.13 -17.61 -1.42
CA GLY A 34 -3.09 -17.66 -2.53
C GLY A 34 -4.05 -16.48 -2.64
N THR A 35 -4.01 -15.51 -1.70
CA THR A 35 -4.74 -14.24 -1.85
C THR A 35 -3.92 -13.22 -2.63
N SER A 36 -4.56 -12.49 -3.55
CA SER A 36 -3.96 -11.33 -4.19
C SER A 36 -4.25 -10.06 -3.37
N PHE A 37 -3.23 -9.24 -3.13
CA PHE A 37 -3.34 -8.00 -2.36
C PHE A 37 -3.04 -6.76 -3.20
N PHE A 38 -3.89 -5.74 -3.09
CA PHE A 38 -3.66 -4.46 -3.75
C PHE A 38 -3.64 -3.31 -2.73
N ASP A 39 -2.52 -2.59 -2.61
CA ASP A 39 -2.37 -1.46 -1.70
C ASP A 39 -2.56 -0.12 -2.42
N TYR A 40 -3.74 0.46 -2.26
CA TYR A 40 -4.05 1.79 -2.78
C TYR A 40 -3.53 2.87 -1.83
N GLY A 41 -2.58 3.67 -2.31
CA GLY A 41 -1.88 4.64 -1.49
C GLY A 41 -0.69 4.03 -0.74
N CYS A 42 -0.05 3.00 -1.30
CA CYS A 42 1.12 2.29 -0.75
C CYS A 42 2.34 3.17 -0.39
N GLY A 43 2.27 4.47 -0.67
CA GLY A 43 3.33 5.42 -0.44
C GLY A 43 4.60 4.94 -1.14
N ARG A 44 5.64 4.68 -0.36
CA ARG A 44 6.96 4.28 -0.86
C ARG A 44 7.10 2.78 -1.16
N GLY A 45 6.03 1.99 -1.02
CA GLY A 45 5.99 0.58 -1.43
C GLY A 45 6.63 -0.41 -0.46
N GLU A 46 6.99 -0.01 0.74
CA GLU A 46 7.73 -0.87 1.70
C GLU A 46 6.94 -2.12 2.13
N ASP A 47 5.63 -1.99 2.32
CA ASP A 47 4.76 -3.16 2.54
C ASP A 47 4.77 -4.11 1.32
N LEU A 48 4.77 -3.59 0.10
CA LEU A 48 4.82 -4.39 -1.12
C LEU A 48 6.18 -5.11 -1.26
N GLU A 49 7.28 -4.44 -0.91
CA GLU A 49 8.62 -5.02 -0.92
C GLU A 49 8.70 -6.21 0.06
N LEU A 50 8.25 -6.01 1.29
CA LEU A 50 8.26 -7.05 2.34
C LEU A 50 7.32 -8.22 1.98
N LEU A 51 6.12 -7.93 1.47
CA LEU A 51 5.15 -8.94 1.04
C LEU A 51 5.66 -9.77 -0.14
N THR A 52 6.27 -9.11 -1.13
CA THR A 52 6.87 -9.80 -2.28
C THR A 52 8.00 -10.73 -1.82
N ALA A 53 8.85 -10.29 -0.89
CA ALA A 53 9.88 -11.12 -0.28
C ALA A 53 9.31 -12.31 0.52
N GLY A 54 8.10 -12.16 1.05
CA GLY A 54 7.32 -13.21 1.69
C GLY A 54 6.49 -14.09 0.74
N TRP A 55 6.71 -13.98 -0.58
CA TRP A 55 6.02 -14.75 -1.63
C TRP A 55 4.51 -14.46 -1.77
N PHE A 56 4.04 -13.32 -1.26
CA PHE A 56 2.67 -12.88 -1.50
C PHE A 56 2.52 -12.28 -2.89
N VAL A 57 1.38 -12.55 -3.53
CA VAL A 57 1.00 -11.89 -4.78
C VAL A 57 0.43 -10.51 -4.41
N CYS A 58 1.23 -9.46 -4.56
CA CYS A 58 0.81 -8.10 -4.26
C CYS A 58 1.18 -7.08 -5.33
N ASN A 59 0.40 -6.01 -5.41
CA ASN A 59 0.71 -4.83 -6.21
C ASN A 59 0.17 -3.58 -5.50
N GLY A 60 0.52 -2.39 -5.96
CA GLY A 60 -0.02 -1.17 -5.38
C GLY A 60 0.25 0.05 -6.23
N TRP A 61 -0.40 1.14 -5.85
CA TRP A 61 -0.31 2.39 -6.57
C TRP A 61 -0.35 3.57 -5.62
N ALA A 62 0.51 4.56 -5.85
CA ALA A 62 0.50 5.81 -5.12
C ALA A 62 0.89 6.97 -6.06
N PRO A 63 0.06 8.01 -6.21
CA PRO A 63 0.29 9.02 -7.26
C PRO A 63 1.60 9.81 -7.08
N ALA A 64 2.09 9.93 -5.84
CA ALA A 64 3.30 10.69 -5.54
C ALA A 64 4.58 9.84 -5.43
N HIS A 65 4.46 8.55 -5.14
CA HIS A 65 5.60 7.71 -4.74
C HIS A 65 5.69 6.38 -5.48
N HIS A 66 4.59 5.93 -6.10
CA HIS A 66 4.52 4.70 -6.89
C HIS A 66 3.53 4.86 -8.07
N PRO A 67 3.75 5.84 -8.97
CA PRO A 67 2.79 6.20 -10.01
C PRO A 67 2.68 5.15 -11.13
N ASP A 68 3.75 4.38 -11.34
CA ASP A 68 3.85 3.35 -12.38
C ASP A 68 3.22 2.01 -11.97
N GLY A 69 2.68 1.93 -10.75
CA GLY A 69 1.92 0.78 -10.29
C GLY A 69 0.72 0.53 -11.21
N VAL A 70 0.54 -0.71 -11.65
CA VAL A 70 -0.61 -1.08 -12.49
C VAL A 70 -1.87 -0.91 -11.64
N ARG A 71 -2.65 0.14 -11.94
CA ARG A 71 -3.96 0.33 -11.32
C ARG A 71 -4.85 -0.84 -11.71
N GLN A 72 -5.26 -1.60 -10.72
CA GLN A 72 -6.29 -2.61 -10.88
C GLN A 72 -7.62 -1.96 -10.53
N GLU A 73 -8.67 -2.27 -11.30
CA GLU A 73 -10.03 -1.88 -10.91
C GLU A 73 -10.34 -2.60 -9.60
N ALA A 74 -10.64 -1.84 -8.54
CA ALA A 74 -11.22 -2.41 -7.34
C ALA A 74 -12.69 -2.72 -7.65
N ASP A 75 -13.16 -3.90 -7.26
CA ASP A 75 -14.53 -4.41 -7.51
C ASP A 75 -15.56 -3.29 -7.63
N GLY A 76 -15.80 -2.88 -8.88
CA GLY A 76 -16.77 -1.85 -9.21
C GLY A 76 -18.15 -2.46 -9.11
N ARG A 77 -18.89 -2.07 -8.07
CA ARG A 77 -20.35 -2.11 -8.13
C ARG A 77 -20.88 -0.75 -8.53
#